data_AF-A9WCX3-F1
#
_entry.id   AF-A9WCX3-F1
#
_cell.length_a   1.000
_cell.length_b   1.000
_cell.length_c   1.000
_cell.angle_alpha   90.00
_cell.angle_beta   90.00
_cell.angle_gamma   90.00
#
_symmetry.space_group_name_H-M   'P 1'
#
loop_
_entity.id
_entity.type
_entity.pdbx_description
1 polymer ?
#
loop_
_entity_poly.entity_id
_entity_poly.type
_entity_poly.pdbx_seq_one_letter_code
_entity_poly.pdbx_strand_id
1 'polypeptide(L)' 'MNSHLRILIAQKELRERRRLSVRVIAEESGASRSAIERLMNNTIREVPLDDLARLCVWLDCQPGDILRLEPLPEEPAR' A
#
# COMPACT_ATOMS: atom_id res chain seq x y z
N MET A 1 -12.61 -2.10 -0.59
CA MET A 1 -11.43 -1.36 -0.08
C MET A 1 -10.28 -1.70 -0.98
N ASN A 2 -9.73 -0.73 -1.69
CA ASN A 2 -8.57 -0.91 -2.55
C ASN A 2 -7.34 -0.26 -1.92
N SER A 3 -6.17 -0.74 -2.31
CA SER A 3 -4.88 -0.25 -1.89
C SER A 3 -4.15 0.41 -3.05
N HIS A 4 -3.68 1.63 -2.83
CA HIS A 4 -2.84 2.38 -3.75
C HIS A 4 -1.35 2.19 -3.51
N LEU A 5 -0.95 1.23 -2.67
CA LEU A 5 0.46 1.04 -2.29
C LEU A 5 1.39 0.96 -3.51
N ARG A 6 0.97 0.30 -4.60
CA ARG A 6 1.75 0.23 -5.85
C ARG A 6 2.04 1.60 -6.46
N ILE A 7 1.08 2.51 -6.44
CA ILE A 7 1.21 3.85 -7.01
C ILE A 7 2.22 4.65 -6.18
N LEU A 8 2.10 4.60 -4.85
CA LEU A 8 3.00 5.31 -3.95
C LEU A 8 4.45 4.79 -4.06
N ILE A 9 4.64 3.47 -4.15
CA ILE A 9 5.96 2.86 -4.40
C ILE A 9 6.53 3.35 -5.74
N ALA A 10 5.74 3.32 -6.82
CA ALA A 10 6.20 3.78 -8.14
C ALA A 10 6.61 5.26 -8.12
N GLN A 11 5.88 6.11 -7.39
CA GLN A 11 6.26 7.51 -7.21
C GLN A 11 7.60 7.64 -6.46
N LYS A 12 7.82 6.85 -5.41
CA LYS A 12 9.10 6.82 -4.68
C LYS A 12 10.25 6.33 -5.56
N GLU A 13 10.04 5.28 -6.35
CA GLU A 13 11.02 4.78 -7.34
C GLU A 13 11.45 5.88 -8.32
N LEU A 14 10.49 6.67 -8.83
CA LEU A 14 10.78 7.79 -9.72
C LEU A 14 11.59 8.90 -9.03
N ARG A 15 11.23 9.25 -7.78
CA ARG A 15 11.97 10.25 -6.99
C ARG A 15 13.40 9.81 -6.70
N GLU A 16 13.60 8.54 -6.37
CA GLU A 16 14.90 7.97 -5.99
C GLU A 16 15.71 7.45 -7.17
N ARG A 17 15.14 7.42 -8.38
CA ARG A 17 15.76 6.90 -9.61
C ARG A 17 16.28 5.46 -9.47
N ARG A 18 15.53 4.61 -8.76
CA ARG A 18 15.85 3.18 -8.59
C ARG A 18 14.59 2.33 -8.49
N ARG A 19 14.73 1.03 -8.71
CA ARG A 19 13.65 0.06 -8.48
C ARG A 19 13.68 -0.49 -7.06
N LEU A 20 12.50 -0.69 -6.50
CA LEU A 20 12.27 -1.18 -5.15
C LEU A 20 11.65 -2.57 -5.24
N SER A 21 12.47 -3.60 -4.98
CA SER A 21 11.93 -4.95 -4.85
C SER A 21 11.16 -5.09 -3.54
N VAL A 22 10.23 -6.04 -3.45
CA VAL A 22 9.49 -6.34 -2.21
C VAL A 22 10.43 -6.58 -1.03
N ARG A 23 11.58 -7.21 -1.27
CA ARG A 23 12.61 -7.43 -0.26
C ARG A 23 13.18 -6.11 0.27
N VAL A 24 13.56 -5.21 -0.63
CA VAL A 24 14.08 -3.87 -0.28
C VAL A 24 13.03 -3.08 0.49
N ILE A 25 11.76 -3.14 0.07
CA ILE A 25 10.67 -2.44 0.76
C ILE A 25 10.51 -2.98 2.19
N ALA A 26 10.52 -4.30 2.38
CA ALA A 26 10.41 -4.90 3.71
C ALA A 26 11.61 -4.54 4.60
N GLU A 27 12.83 -4.55 4.06
CA GLU A 27 14.05 -4.18 4.77
C GLU A 27 14.06 -2.70 5.18
N GLU A 28 13.69 -1.79 4.27
CA GLU A 28 13.74 -0.34 4.53
C GLU A 28 12.55 0.18 5.35
N SER A 29 11.33 -0.34 5.11
CA SER A 29 10.15 0.08 5.87
C SER A 29 10.02 -0.65 7.21
N GLY A 30 10.61 -1.84 7.33
CA GLY A 30 10.39 -2.74 8.45
C GLY A 30 9.00 -3.39 8.46
N ALA A 31 8.14 -3.15 7.45
CA ALA A 31 6.84 -3.80 7.35
C ALA A 31 6.97 -5.27 6.90
N SER A 32 6.03 -6.10 7.31
CA SER A 32 6.04 -7.51 6.92
C SER A 32 5.90 -7.67 5.40
N ARG A 33 6.67 -8.60 4.84
CA ARG A 33 6.59 -8.96 3.41
C ARG A 33 5.17 -9.35 3.00
N SER A 34 4.46 -10.08 3.87
CA SER A 34 3.09 -10.51 3.63
C SER A 34 2.14 -9.31 3.50
N ALA A 35 2.22 -8.33 4.41
CA ALA A 35 1.39 -7.13 4.32
C ALA A 35 1.67 -6.36 3.02
N ILE A 36 2.93 -6.17 2.66
CA ILE A 36 3.35 -5.48 1.43
C ILE A 36 2.74 -6.18 0.20
N GLU A 37 2.95 -7.48 0.05
CA GLU A 37 2.46 -8.23 -1.13
C GLU A 37 0.92 -8.19 -1.23
N ARG A 38 0.22 -8.34 -0.10
CA ARG A 38 -1.25 -8.34 -0.09
C ARG A 38 -1.84 -6.94 -0.34
N LEU A 39 -1.22 -5.89 0.19
CA LEU A 39 -1.58 -4.51 -0.10
C LEU A 39 -1.32 -4.18 -1.57
N MET A 40 -0.18 -4.59 -2.14
CA MET A 40 0.12 -4.36 -3.56
C MET A 40 -0.87 -5.06 -4.48
N ASN A 41 -1.39 -6.22 -4.08
CA ASN A 41 -2.28 -7.04 -4.90
C ASN A 41 -3.77 -6.86 -4.58
N ASN A 42 -4.14 -5.92 -3.70
CA ASN A 42 -5.54 -5.73 -3.25
C ASN A 42 -6.19 -7.00 -2.66
N THR A 43 -5.40 -7.88 -2.05
CA THR A 43 -5.89 -9.13 -1.43
C THR A 43 -5.85 -9.11 0.10
N ILE A 44 -5.47 -7.98 0.68
CA ILE A 44 -5.42 -7.84 2.14
C ILE A 44 -6.84 -7.78 2.72
N ARG A 45 -7.06 -8.54 3.78
CA ARG A 45 -8.33 -8.54 4.53
C ARG A 45 -8.20 -7.81 5.85
N GLU A 46 -7.02 -7.94 6.46
CA GLU A 46 -6.66 -7.37 7.74
C GLU A 46 -5.24 -6.82 7.58
N VAL A 47 -5.05 -5.58 7.99
CA VAL A 47 -3.73 -4.94 7.98
C VAL A 47 -3.33 -4.68 9.43
N PRO A 48 -2.21 -5.26 9.90
CA PRO A 48 -1.65 -4.87 11.19
C PRO A 48 -1.35 -3.37 11.19
N LEU A 49 -1.83 -2.65 12.21
CA LEU A 49 -1.63 -1.20 12.30
C LEU A 49 -0.14 -0.83 12.28
N ASP A 50 0.71 -1.65 12.89
CA ASP A 50 2.16 -1.45 12.90
C ASP A 50 2.76 -1.52 11.48
N ASP A 51 2.31 -2.47 10.66
CA ASP A 51 2.77 -2.59 9.26
C ASP A 51 2.31 -1.39 8.44
N LEU A 52 1.06 -0.96 8.63
CA LEU A 52 0.51 0.23 7.96
C LEU A 52 1.29 1.50 8.36
N ALA A 53 1.52 1.70 9.66
CA ALA A 53 2.27 2.84 10.18
C ALA A 53 3.70 2.88 9.64
N ARG A 54 4.39 1.73 9.62
CA ARG A 54 5.75 1.58 9.07
C ARG A 54 5.81 1.99 7.59
N LEU A 55 4.85 1.53 6.79
CA LEU A 55 4.76 1.90 5.37
C LEU A 55 4.46 3.39 5.20
N CYS A 56 3.55 3.96 5.99
CA CYS A 56 3.22 5.39 5.95
C CYS A 56 4.45 6.26 6.25
N VAL A 57 5.22 5.92 7.29
CA VAL A 57 6.46 6.63 7.64
C VAL A 57 7.50 6.52 6.54
N TRP A 58 7.71 5.32 5.98
CA TRP A 58 8.71 5.10 4.94
C TRP A 58 8.36 5.77 3.59
N LEU A 59 7.07 5.89 3.28
CA LEU A 59 6.57 6.56 2.07
C LEU A 59 6.34 8.06 2.25
N ASP A 60 6.37 8.57 3.48
CA ASP A 60 5.95 9.92 3.85
C ASP A 60 4.51 10.23 3.38
N CYS A 61 3.56 9.39 3.82
CA CYS A 61 2.15 9.50 3.45
C CYS A 61 1.22 9.16 4.63
N GLN A 62 -0.08 9.41 4.46
CA GLN A 62 -1.12 9.07 5.43
C GLN A 62 -1.77 7.71 5.12
N PRO A 63 -2.41 7.05 6.11
CA PRO A 63 -3.11 5.78 5.89
C PRO A 63 -4.15 5.82 4.76
N GLY A 64 -4.85 6.95 4.61
CA GLY A 64 -5.85 7.17 3.55
C GLY A 64 -5.25 7.29 2.15
N ASP A 65 -3.94 7.55 2.03
CA ASP A 65 -3.25 7.52 0.74
C ASP A 65 -3.02 6.07 0.29
N ILE A 66 -2.80 5.15 1.25
CA ILE A 66 -2.64 3.72 0.97
C ILE A 66 -4.01 3.05 0.80
N LEU A 67 -4.95 3.25 1.73
CA LEU A 67 -6.23 2.53 1.78
C LEU A 67 -7.39 3.43 1.36
N ARG A 68 -8.11 3.02 0.31
CA ARG A 68 -9.25 3.77 -0.21
C ARG A 68 -10.51 2.92 -0.25
N LEU A 69 -11.58 3.46 0.32
CA LEU A 69 -12.91 2.91 0.14
C LEU A 69 -13.40 3.31 -1.26
N GLU A 70 -13.65 2.32 -2.11
CA GLU A 70 -14.38 2.55 -3.34
C GLU A 70 -15.87 2.40 -3.09
N PRO A 71 -16.70 3.28 -3.67
CA PRO A 71 -18.15 3.10 -3.63
C PRO A 71 -18.48 1.75 -4.25
N LEU A 72 -19.41 1.02 -3.63
CA LEU A 72 -19.99 -0.14 -4.28
C LEU A 72 -20.69 0.35 -5.55
N PRO A 73 -20.59 -0.39 -6.68
CA PRO A 73 -21.37 -0.05 -7.85
C PRO A 73 -22.84 0.03 -7.43
N GLU A 74 -23.49 1.16 -7.70
CA GLU A 74 -24.92 1.32 -7.45
C GLU A 74 -25.62 0.18 -8.20
N GLU A 75 -26.34 -0.68 -7.47
CA GLU A 75 -27.21 -1.65 -8.12
C GLU A 75 -28.18 -0.83 -9.00
N PRO A 76 -28.29 -1.13 -10.31
CA PRO A 76 -29.21 -0.39 -11.16
C PRO A 76 -30.60 -0.47 -10.53
N ALA A 77 -31.20 0.69 -10.28
CA ALA A 77 -32.56 0.79 -9.77
C ALA A 77 -33.46 -0.10 -10.62
N ARG A 78 -34.08 -1.11 -9.99
CA ARG A 78 -35.01 -2.02 -10.64
C ARG A 78 -36.28 -1.31 -11.06
#